data_AF-A0A355TVF6-F1
#
_entry.id   AF-A0A355TVF6-F1
#
_cell.length_a   1.000
_cell.length_b   1.000
_cell.length_c   1.000
_cell.angle_alpha   90.00
_cell.angle_beta   90.00
_cell.angle_gamma   90.00
#
_symmetry.space_group_name_H-M   'P 1'
#
loop_
_entity.id
_entity.type
_entity.pdbx_description
1 polymer ?
#
loop_
_entity_poly.entity_id
_entity_poly.type
_entity_poly.pdbx_seq_one_letter_code
_entity_poly.pdbx_strand_id
1 'polypeptide(L)' 'MNLKSHKLTIITPTYNRKDLLKKCFQSLMKQTCFDFEWIIVDDGSTD' A
#
# COMPACT_ATOMS: atom_id res chain seq x y z
N MET A 1 -8.64 -16.82 16.01
CA MET A 1 -8.61 -15.83 14.90
C MET A 1 -8.06 -16.54 13.69
N ASN A 2 -8.77 -16.52 12.56
CA ASN A 2 -8.30 -17.18 11.34
C ASN A 2 -7.45 -16.17 10.56
N LEU A 3 -6.16 -16.46 10.38
CA LEU A 3 -5.26 -15.60 9.63
C LEU A 3 -5.58 -15.77 8.15
N LYS A 4 -6.16 -14.74 7.54
CA LYS A 4 -6.41 -14.73 6.10
C LYS A 4 -5.07 -14.48 5.41
N SER A 5 -4.54 -15.51 4.74
CA SER A 5 -3.33 -15.38 3.94
C SER A 5 -3.68 -14.72 2.60
N HIS A 6 -3.11 -13.55 2.35
CA HIS A 6 -3.13 -12.93 1.03
C HIS A 6 -2.09 -13.59 0.11
N LYS A 7 -2.31 -13.58 -1.20
CA LYS A 7 -1.33 -14.10 -2.18
C LYS A 7 -0.14 -13.18 -2.38
N LEU A 8 -0.30 -11.90 -2.07
CA LEU A 8 0.70 -10.86 -2.24
C LEU A 8 0.61 -9.84 -1.10
N THR A 9 1.77 -9.46 -0.58
CA THR A 9 1.90 -8.35 0.38
C THR A 9 2.74 -7.28 -0.30
N ILE A 10 2.17 -6.08 -0.44
CA ILE A 10 2.85 -4.92 -1.00
C ILE A 10 3.26 -4.03 0.18
N ILE A 11 4.55 -3.78 0.34
CA ILE A 11 5.07 -2.89 1.38
C ILE A 11 5.61 -1.63 0.72
N THR A 12 5.12 -0.46 1.14
CA THR A 12 5.52 0.84 0.59
C THR A 12 6.04 1.73 1.71
N PRO A 13 7.37 1.82 1.88
CA PRO A 13 7.94 2.83 2.76
C PRO A 13 7.76 4.22 2.15
N THR A 14 7.46 5.21 2.97
CA THR A 14 7.21 6.59 2.53
C THR A 14 7.72 7.61 3.55
N TYR A 15 8.18 8.76 3.04
CA TYR A 15 8.54 9.93 3.84
C TYR A 15 8.33 11.21 3.01
N ASN A 16 7.39 12.04 3.42
CA ASN A 16 6.98 13.27 2.74
C ASN A 16 6.61 13.06 1.26
N ARG A 17 5.68 12.15 0.97
CA ARG A 17 5.29 11.78 -0.41
C ARG A 17 3.77 11.62 -0.61
N LYS A 18 2.95 12.40 0.09
CA LYS A 18 1.48 12.30 0.04
C LYS A 18 0.88 12.16 -1.36
N ASP A 19 1.30 12.99 -2.32
CA ASP A 19 0.78 12.95 -3.69
C ASP A 19 1.21 11.71 -4.48
N LEU A 20 2.42 11.20 -4.25
CA LEU A 20 2.86 9.96 -4.88
C LEU A 20 2.18 8.75 -4.26
N LEU A 21 1.96 8.76 -2.95
CA LEU A 21 1.22 7.71 -2.26
C LEU A 21 -0.21 7.59 -2.80
N LYS A 22 -0.86 8.74 -3.06
CA LYS A 22 -2.16 8.79 -3.74
C LYS A 22 -2.11 8.20 -5.15
N LYS A 23 -1.10 8.54 -5.95
CA LYS A 23 -0.91 7.97 -7.30
C LYS A 23 -0.65 6.46 -7.25
N CYS A 24 0.13 6.00 -6.27
CA CYS A 24 0.40 4.59 -6.03
C CYS A 24 -0.91 3.84 -5.73
N PHE A 25 -1.72 4.35 -4.81
CA PHE A 25 -3.04 3.78 -4.51
C PHE A 25 -3.94 3.70 -5.76
N GLN A 26 -4.01 4.79 -6.54
CA GLN A 26 -4.79 4.81 -7.79
C GLN A 26 -4.31 3.78 -8.82
N SER A 27 -3.02 3.45 -8.83
CA SER A 27 -2.46 2.38 -9.67
C SER A 27 -2.87 0.99 -9.15
N LEU A 28 -2.83 0.78 -7.84
CA LEU A 28 -3.26 -0.47 -7.20
C LEU A 28 -4.74 -0.76 -7.43
N MET A 29 -5.59 0.28 -7.42
CA MET A 29 -7.02 0.14 -7.72
C MET A 29 -7.34 -0.23 -9.18
N LYS A 30 -6.38 -0.12 -10.10
CA LYS A 30 -6.53 -0.52 -11.51
C LYS A 30 -6.05 -1.94 -11.80
N GLN A 31 -5.49 -2.64 -10.80
CA GLN A 31 -5.05 -4.03 -10.98
C GLN A 31 -6.23 -4.97 -11.16
N THR A 32 -6.00 -6.13 -11.75
CA THR A 32 -7.01 -7.19 -11.92
C THR A 32 -6.97 -8.23 -10.79
N CYS A 33 -5.89 -8.26 -10.01
CA CYS A 33 -5.75 -9.10 -8.82
C CYS A 33 -5.93 -8.24 -7.57
N PHE A 34 -6.92 -8.56 -6.73
CA PHE A 34 -7.21 -7.88 -5.46
C PHE A 34 -6.95 -8.75 -4.23
N ASP A 35 -6.37 -9.94 -4.43
CA ASP A 35 -5.97 -10.83 -3.35
C ASP A 35 -4.59 -10.42 -2.80
N PHE A 36 -4.49 -9.17 -2.39
CA PHE A 36 -3.30 -8.59 -1.80
C PHE A 36 -3.65 -7.73 -0.58
N GLU A 37 -2.68 -7.60 0.32
CA GLU A 37 -2.67 -6.55 1.34
C GLU A 37 -1.63 -5.49 0.97
N TRP A 38 -1.89 -4.24 1.35
CA TRP A 38 -0.98 -3.12 1.13
C TRP A 38 -0.66 -2.46 2.45
N ILE A 39 0.61 -2.51 2.84
CA ILE A 39 1.13 -1.98 4.10
C ILE A 39 1.97 -0.76 3.76
N ILE A 40 1.65 0.37 4.39
CA ILE A 40 2.40 1.61 4.27
C ILE A 40 3.22 1.78 5.54
N VAL A 41 4.53 1.99 5.37
CA VAL A 41 5.45 2.26 6.48
C VAL A 41 5.90 3.70 6.36
N ASP A 42 5.32 4.55 7.20
CA ASP A 42 5.67 5.97 7.23
C ASP A 42 6.83 6.25 8.20
N ASP A 43 7.85 6.94 7.73
CA ASP A 43 9.05 7.28 8.52
C ASP A 43 8.96 8.70 9.14
N GLY A 44 7.79 9.05 9.66
CA GLY A 44 7.57 10.35 10.33
C GLY A 44 7.34 11.50 9.38
N SER A 45 6.51 11.30 8.35
CA SER A 45 6.14 12.37 7.40
C SER A 45 5.44 13.53 8.11
N THR A 46 5.59 14.72 7.53
CA THR A 46 4.97 15.97 7.98
C THR A 46 4.19 16.68 6.86
N ASP A 47 4.00 16.03 5.69
CA ASP A 47 3.38 16.60 4.48
C ASP A 47 1.93 16.16 4.20
#